data_AF-A0AAU6UXP4-F1
#
_entry.id   AF-A0AAU6UXP4-F1
#
_cell.length_a   1.000
_cell.length_b   1.000
_cell.length_c   1.000
_cell.angle_alpha   90.00
_cell.angle_beta   90.00
_cell.angle_gamma   90.00
#
_symmetry.space_group_name_H-M   'P 1'
#
loop_
_entity.id
_entity.type
_entity.pdbx_description
1 polymer ?
#
loop_
_entity_poly.entity_id
_entity_poly.type
_entity_poly.pdbx_seq_one_letter_code
_entity_poly.pdbx_strand_id
1 'polypeptide(L)'
;METAINPFNAPLHYWRMRKVFKQLTPAEQEFIRTKKLDATHSTQHWLLFLKRLTRLDRMGSPLRRQFRRSRNWLIGFTIVSIFLPVPHLVVYTLVGLTLASILLLHSCNNMDVNDNVRTGLIKLMQVLAMETNSVQLKLDLDSIHKRKPARTEKPEKSTQLAYFEVPLLQFRAKLKDGNELQLRVDDVICRRKRTRRNARGKVKTKIKYKGRRSIRSCLTLNPDHYHLRKTKLAPTSKAQTQNGITKVKSNSTFKFIGESRLMDAENILRTIAKSYQQTSIRARG
;
A
#
# COMPACT_ATOMS: atom_id res chain seq x y z
N MET A 1 0.15 6.90 -25.24
CA MET A 1 1.51 6.34 -25.35
C MET A 1 2.40 7.04 -24.32
N GLU A 2 2.83 6.36 -23.27
CA GLU A 2 3.84 6.93 -22.35
C GLU A 2 5.18 6.97 -23.09
N THR A 3 5.73 8.16 -23.32
CA THR A 3 7.04 8.31 -23.94
C THR A 3 8.09 7.67 -23.04
N ALA A 4 8.92 6.80 -23.62
CA ALA A 4 9.99 6.16 -22.87
C ALA A 4 10.94 7.23 -22.30
N ILE A 5 11.09 7.26 -20.97
CA ILE A 5 12.05 8.15 -20.32
C ILE A 5 13.44 7.62 -20.63
N ASN A 6 14.26 8.46 -21.25
CA ASN A 6 15.64 8.17 -21.59
C ASN A 6 16.57 8.97 -20.64
N PRO A 7 17.88 8.69 -20.59
CA PRO A 7 18.75 9.36 -19.61
C PRO A 7 18.88 10.86 -19.85
N PHE A 8 18.71 11.32 -21.09
CA PHE A 8 18.87 12.73 -21.47
C PHE A 8 17.65 13.59 -21.07
N ASN A 9 16.44 13.05 -21.14
CA ASN A 9 15.22 13.75 -20.74
C ASN A 9 14.80 13.49 -19.28
N ALA A 10 15.40 12.51 -18.59
CA ALA A 10 15.11 12.20 -17.20
C ALA A 10 15.18 13.42 -16.24
N PRO A 11 16.17 14.34 -16.34
CA PRO A 11 16.20 15.55 -15.53
C PRO A 11 14.97 16.46 -15.77
N LEU A 12 14.55 16.62 -17.02
CA LEU A 12 13.35 17.42 -17.35
C LEU A 12 12.08 16.79 -16.74
N HIS A 13 11.94 15.47 -16.84
CA HIS A 13 10.84 14.73 -16.21
C HIS A 13 10.87 14.83 -14.68
N TYR A 14 12.06 14.82 -14.08
CA TYR A 14 12.23 15.07 -12.65
C TYR A 14 11.72 16.44 -12.23
N TRP A 15 12.11 17.50 -12.95
CA TRP A 15 11.67 18.86 -12.64
C TRP A 15 10.15 19.03 -12.79
N ARG A 16 9.55 18.41 -13.82
CA ARG A 16 8.09 18.36 -13.99
C ARG A 16 7.41 17.65 -12.81
N MET A 17 7.92 16.48 -12.41
CA MET A 17 7.40 15.74 -11.27
C MET A 17 7.52 16.55 -9.97
N ARG A 18 8.67 17.19 -9.74
CA ARG A 18 8.92 18.05 -8.58
C ARG A 18 7.98 19.26 -8.55
N LYS A 19 7.68 19.86 -9.70
CA LYS A 19 6.69 20.94 -9.82
C LYS A 19 5.30 20.46 -9.41
N VAL A 20 4.88 19.27 -9.88
CA VAL A 20 3.61 18.65 -9.47
C VAL A 20 3.58 18.36 -7.97
N PHE A 21 4.67 17.82 -7.41
CA PHE A 21 4.77 17.57 -5.96
C PHE A 21 4.63 18.87 -5.15
N LYS A 22 5.25 19.97 -5.58
CA LYS A 22 5.11 21.29 -4.92
C LYS A 22 3.69 21.86 -5.00
N GLN A 23 2.90 21.47 -6.00
CA GLN A 23 1.51 21.89 -6.16
C GLN A 23 0.53 21.06 -5.30
N LEU A 24 1.00 19.97 -4.67
CA LEU A 24 0.19 19.20 -3.75
C LEU A 24 -0.08 20.00 -2.46
N THR A 25 -1.23 19.74 -1.85
CA THR A 25 -1.60 20.36 -0.58
C THR A 25 -0.65 19.91 0.55
N PRO A 26 -0.53 20.67 1.65
CA PRO A 26 0.29 20.26 2.79
C PRO A 26 -0.07 18.87 3.31
N ALA A 27 -1.37 18.54 3.39
CA ALA A 27 -1.85 17.23 3.80
C ALA A 27 -1.44 16.10 2.82
N GLU A 28 -1.48 16.35 1.51
CA GLU A 28 -1.00 15.39 0.50
C GLU A 28 0.51 15.16 0.62
N GLN A 29 1.30 16.23 0.82
CA GLN A 29 2.74 16.13 1.01
C GLN A 29 3.10 15.41 2.31
N GLU A 30 2.37 15.69 3.39
CA GLU A 30 2.53 15.01 4.67
C GLU A 30 2.22 13.52 4.53
N PHE A 31 1.11 13.16 3.88
CA PHE A 31 0.80 11.76 3.59
C PHE A 31 1.91 11.06 2.81
N ILE A 32 2.52 11.72 1.82
CA ILE A 32 3.65 11.15 1.09
C ILE A 32 4.85 10.92 2.01
N ARG A 33 5.11 11.80 2.97
CA ARG A 33 6.24 11.65 3.91
C ARG A 33 5.98 10.58 4.96
N THR A 34 4.83 10.64 5.62
CA THR A 34 4.48 9.79 6.77
C THR A 34 3.96 8.42 6.34
N LYS A 35 3.41 8.31 5.13
CA LYS A 35 2.65 7.16 4.63
C LYS A 35 1.43 6.81 5.49
N LYS A 36 0.95 7.76 6.30
CA LYS A 36 -0.12 7.57 7.26
C LYS A 36 -1.18 8.65 7.07
N LEU A 37 -2.43 8.26 7.29
CA LEU A 37 -3.60 9.10 7.12
C LEU A 37 -4.63 8.70 8.17
N ASP A 38 -5.29 9.66 8.79
CA ASP A 38 -6.45 9.43 9.66
C ASP A 38 -7.32 10.69 9.61
N ALA A 39 -8.37 10.66 8.78
CA ALA A 39 -9.25 11.81 8.62
C ALA A 39 -10.64 11.40 8.14
N THR A 40 -11.59 12.32 8.30
CA THR A 40 -12.97 12.18 7.80
C THR A 40 -13.24 13.29 6.81
N HIS A 41 -13.52 12.91 5.57
CA HIS A 41 -13.82 13.86 4.48
C HIS A 41 -14.92 13.33 3.58
N SER A 42 -15.39 14.18 2.65
CA SER A 42 -16.32 13.74 1.62
C SER A 42 -15.68 12.74 0.67
N THR A 43 -16.48 11.86 0.09
CA THR A 43 -15.98 10.84 -0.83
C THR A 43 -15.37 11.46 -2.10
N GLN A 44 -15.92 12.60 -2.54
CA GLN A 44 -15.36 13.38 -3.65
C GLN A 44 -13.98 13.96 -3.31
N HIS A 45 -13.81 14.49 -2.10
CA HIS A 45 -12.51 14.97 -1.63
C HIS A 45 -11.48 13.84 -1.65
N TRP A 46 -11.83 12.66 -1.13
CA TRP A 46 -10.93 11.50 -1.16
C TRP A 46 -10.57 11.05 -2.57
N LEU A 47 -11.53 11.03 -3.50
CA LEU A 47 -11.25 10.70 -4.89
C LEU A 47 -10.28 11.70 -5.53
N LEU A 48 -10.45 12.99 -5.28
CA LEU A 48 -9.55 14.03 -5.79
C LEU A 48 -8.13 13.87 -5.20
N PHE A 49 -8.04 13.69 -3.88
CA PHE A 49 -6.81 13.44 -3.14
C PHE A 49 -6.04 12.25 -3.75
N LEU A 50 -6.69 11.10 -3.89
CA LEU A 50 -6.06 9.88 -4.42
C LEU A 50 -5.72 10.01 -5.91
N LYS A 51 -6.54 10.70 -6.72
CA LYS A 51 -6.24 10.97 -8.14
C LYS A 51 -4.98 11.83 -8.30
N ARG A 52 -4.78 12.84 -7.44
CA ARG A 52 -3.57 13.68 -7.46
C ARG A 52 -2.33 12.88 -7.08
N LEU A 53 -2.41 12.06 -6.04
CA LEU A 53 -1.31 11.18 -5.63
C LEU A 53 -0.93 10.16 -6.70
N THR A 54 -1.91 9.56 -7.37
CA THR A 54 -1.65 8.59 -8.43
C THR A 54 -1.11 9.22 -9.71
N ARG A 55 -1.49 10.47 -10.00
CA ARG A 55 -0.85 11.24 -11.08
C ARG A 55 0.64 11.44 -10.80
N LEU A 56 1.01 11.82 -9.58
CA LEU A 56 2.40 11.96 -9.19
C LEU A 56 3.15 10.61 -9.31
N ASP A 57 2.55 9.53 -8.83
CA ASP A 57 3.17 8.20 -8.89
C ASP A 57 3.44 7.73 -10.33
N ARG A 58 2.46 7.89 -11.21
CA ARG A 58 2.60 7.53 -12.63
C ARG A 58 3.76 8.27 -13.29
N MET A 59 3.99 9.53 -12.92
CA MET A 59 5.15 10.30 -13.40
C MET A 59 6.47 9.81 -12.79
N GLY A 60 6.46 9.44 -11.50
CA GLY A 60 7.67 9.07 -10.76
C GLY A 60 8.14 7.63 -10.97
N SER A 61 7.25 6.68 -11.19
CA SER A 61 7.60 5.25 -11.34
C SER A 61 8.61 4.96 -12.47
N PRO A 62 8.38 5.40 -13.72
CA PRO A 62 9.36 5.21 -14.80
C PRO A 62 10.66 5.97 -14.54
N LEU A 63 10.57 7.15 -13.93
CA LEU A 63 11.73 7.99 -13.60
C LEU A 63 12.64 7.32 -12.56
N ARG A 64 12.07 6.74 -11.49
CA ARG A 64 12.79 5.95 -10.48
C ARG A 64 13.45 4.72 -11.12
N ARG A 65 12.77 4.06 -12.05
CA ARG A 65 13.35 2.92 -12.80
C ARG A 65 14.55 3.38 -13.65
N GLN A 66 14.42 4.50 -14.35
CA GLN A 66 15.49 5.04 -15.19
C GLN A 66 16.70 5.47 -14.35
N PHE A 67 16.50 6.24 -13.27
CA PHE A 67 17.61 6.63 -12.38
C PHE A 67 18.30 5.44 -11.74
N ARG A 68 17.57 4.38 -11.35
CA ARG A 68 18.20 3.13 -10.87
C ARG A 68 19.07 2.48 -11.94
N ARG A 69 18.61 2.44 -13.20
CA ARG A 69 19.37 1.88 -14.32
C ARG A 69 20.63 2.71 -14.60
N SER A 70 20.49 4.02 -14.74
CA SER A 70 21.60 4.95 -14.97
C SER A 70 22.62 4.90 -13.84
N ARG A 71 22.17 4.91 -12.57
CA ARG A 71 23.06 4.77 -11.40
C ARG A 71 23.87 3.49 -11.45
N ASN A 72 23.23 2.34 -11.69
CA ASN A 72 23.94 1.06 -11.71
C ASN A 72 24.99 1.01 -12.84
N TRP A 73 24.68 1.57 -14.01
CA TRP A 73 25.62 1.70 -15.12
C TRP A 73 26.79 2.64 -14.79
N LEU A 74 26.50 3.82 -14.24
CA LEU A 74 27.53 4.80 -13.86
C LEU A 74 28.47 4.25 -12.78
N ILE A 75 27.95 3.50 -11.79
CA ILE A 75 28.78 2.83 -10.78
C ILE A 75 29.74 1.83 -11.45
N GLY A 76 29.24 1.02 -12.39
CA GLY A 76 30.08 0.07 -13.14
C GLY A 76 31.19 0.77 -13.93
N PHE A 77 30.86 1.82 -14.68
CA PHE A 77 31.85 2.59 -15.44
C PHE A 77 32.88 3.27 -14.53
N THR A 78 32.43 3.83 -13.41
CA THR A 78 33.33 4.49 -12.45
C THR A 78 34.35 3.49 -11.91
N ILE A 79 33.92 2.28 -11.52
CA ILE A 79 34.81 1.22 -11.03
C ILE A 79 35.82 0.81 -12.12
N VAL A 80 35.36 0.58 -13.36
CA VAL A 80 36.24 0.18 -14.47
C VAL A 80 37.26 1.28 -14.81
N SER A 81 36.85 2.55 -14.78
CA SER A 81 37.72 3.69 -15.11
C SER A 81 38.91 3.85 -14.17
N ILE A 82 38.82 3.35 -12.93
CA ILE A 82 39.92 3.39 -11.95
C ILE A 82 41.08 2.46 -12.35
N PHE A 83 40.80 1.38 -13.08
CA PHE A 83 41.80 0.37 -13.49
C PHE A 83 42.35 0.60 -14.89
N LEU A 84 41.81 1.57 -15.63
CA LEU A 84 42.25 1.91 -16.98
C LEU A 84 43.10 3.19 -16.96
N PRO A 85 44.04 3.38 -17.90
CA PRO A 85 44.85 4.59 -18.00
C PRO A 85 44.05 5.75 -18.61
N VAL A 86 42.95 6.13 -17.96
CA VAL A 86 42.05 7.21 -18.38
C VAL A 86 42.43 8.50 -17.65
N PRO A 87 42.34 9.69 -18.29
CA PRO A 87 42.61 10.95 -17.61
C PRO A 87 41.76 11.12 -16.34
N HIS A 88 42.36 11.60 -15.25
CA HIS A 88 41.68 11.78 -13.95
C HIS A 88 40.41 12.65 -14.04
N LEU A 89 40.37 13.63 -14.96
CA LEU A 89 39.19 14.45 -15.23
C LEU A 89 37.96 13.58 -15.57
N VAL A 90 38.13 12.52 -16.36
CA VAL A 90 37.06 11.59 -16.72
C VAL A 90 36.58 10.82 -15.49
N VAL A 91 37.49 10.39 -14.62
CA VAL A 91 37.13 9.72 -13.37
C VAL A 91 36.33 10.65 -12.46
N TYR A 92 36.75 11.90 -12.27
CA TYR A 92 36.03 12.88 -11.45
C TYR A 92 34.65 13.21 -11.99
N THR A 93 34.50 13.35 -13.31
CA THR A 93 33.19 13.57 -13.94
C THR A 93 32.25 12.38 -13.75
N LEU A 94 32.74 11.15 -13.91
CA LEU A 94 31.95 9.93 -13.63
C LEU A 94 31.49 9.88 -12.17
N VAL A 95 32.40 10.16 -11.22
CA VAL A 95 32.06 10.25 -9.79
C VAL A 95 30.98 11.31 -9.56
N GLY A 96 31.13 12.52 -10.10
CA GLY A 96 30.13 13.58 -9.99
C GLY A 96 28.76 13.17 -10.52
N LEU A 97 28.70 12.52 -11.69
CA LEU A 97 27.46 12.00 -12.27
C LEU A 97 26.84 10.88 -11.43
N THR A 98 27.64 9.98 -10.83
CA THR A 98 27.12 8.95 -9.93
C THR A 98 26.46 9.57 -8.70
N LEU A 99 27.11 10.55 -8.07
CA LEU A 99 26.59 11.25 -6.89
C LEU A 99 25.31 12.00 -7.23
N ALA A 100 25.28 12.74 -8.34
CA ALA A 100 24.08 13.43 -8.81
C ALA A 100 22.91 12.45 -9.04
N SER A 101 23.17 11.30 -9.65
CA SER A 101 22.16 10.25 -9.87
C SER A 101 21.64 9.65 -8.55
N ILE A 102 22.51 9.44 -7.56
CA ILE A 102 22.12 8.98 -6.22
C ILE A 102 21.22 10.01 -5.52
N LEU A 103 21.59 11.29 -5.55
CA LEU A 103 20.81 12.38 -4.94
C LEU A 103 19.44 12.54 -5.60
N LEU A 104 19.38 12.50 -6.93
CA LEU A 104 18.12 12.56 -7.69
C LEU A 104 17.23 11.36 -7.39
N LEU A 105 17.79 10.15 -7.32
CA LEU A 105 17.04 8.96 -6.95
C LEU A 105 16.52 9.04 -5.51
N HIS A 106 17.34 9.50 -4.57
CA HIS A 106 16.93 9.70 -3.18
C HIS A 106 15.77 10.71 -3.10
N SER A 107 15.88 11.85 -3.78
CA SER A 107 14.81 12.85 -3.88
C SER A 107 13.53 12.26 -4.49
N CYS A 108 13.64 11.48 -5.56
CA CYS A 108 12.51 10.77 -6.17
C CYS A 108 11.83 9.78 -5.23
N ASN A 109 12.61 9.05 -4.43
CA ASN A 109 12.07 8.10 -3.45
C ASN A 109 11.33 8.81 -2.31
N ASN A 110 11.75 10.02 -1.94
CA ASN A 110 11.05 10.82 -0.93
C ASN A 110 9.68 11.33 -1.43
N MET A 111 9.46 11.38 -2.75
CA MET A 111 8.18 11.72 -3.39
C MET A 111 7.40 10.48 -3.87
N ASP A 112 7.86 9.27 -3.54
CA ASP A 112 7.22 8.02 -3.96
C ASP A 112 5.83 7.89 -3.34
N VAL A 113 4.88 7.27 -4.02
CA VAL A 113 3.56 6.95 -3.45
C VAL A 113 3.44 5.44 -3.43
N ASN A 114 2.91 4.89 -2.36
CA ASN A 114 2.77 3.44 -2.25
C ASN A 114 1.77 2.92 -3.29
N ASP A 115 2.15 1.88 -4.03
CA ASP A 115 1.34 1.28 -5.10
C ASP A 115 -0.08 0.88 -4.66
N ASN A 116 -0.30 0.57 -3.37
CA ASN A 116 -1.62 0.26 -2.80
C ASN A 116 -2.64 1.37 -3.04
N VAL A 117 -2.20 2.63 -3.02
CA VAL A 117 -3.04 3.80 -3.32
C VAL A 117 -3.58 3.72 -4.74
N ARG A 118 -2.69 3.37 -5.68
CA ARG A 118 -2.97 3.34 -7.13
C ARG A 118 -3.87 2.19 -7.54
N THR A 119 -3.60 0.99 -7.05
CA THR A 119 -4.26 -0.22 -7.56
C THR A 119 -5.55 -0.55 -6.84
N GLY A 120 -5.58 -0.35 -5.52
CA GLY A 120 -6.71 -0.76 -4.67
C GLY A 120 -7.60 0.40 -4.27
N LEU A 121 -7.01 1.42 -3.64
CA LEU A 121 -7.79 2.41 -2.92
C LEU A 121 -8.64 3.29 -3.84
N ILE A 122 -8.13 3.72 -5.00
CA ILE A 122 -8.94 4.49 -5.97
C ILE A 122 -10.17 3.71 -6.43
N LYS A 123 -10.00 2.44 -6.85
CA LYS A 123 -11.10 1.62 -7.36
C LYS A 123 -12.17 1.42 -6.29
N LEU A 124 -11.75 1.14 -5.06
CA LEU A 124 -12.63 1.02 -3.91
C LEU A 124 -13.42 2.32 -3.69
N MET A 125 -12.73 3.46 -3.66
CA MET A 125 -13.36 4.76 -3.43
C MET A 125 -14.30 5.18 -4.57
N GLN A 126 -14.04 4.78 -5.81
CA GLN A 126 -14.93 5.07 -6.94
C GLN A 126 -16.30 4.39 -6.78
N VAL A 127 -16.30 3.12 -6.35
CA VAL A 127 -17.55 2.38 -6.09
C VAL A 127 -18.25 2.97 -4.86
N LEU A 128 -17.51 3.24 -3.78
CA LEU A 128 -18.11 3.77 -2.55
C LEU A 128 -18.64 5.19 -2.71
N ALA A 129 -18.08 6.01 -3.59
CA ALA A 129 -18.61 7.34 -3.90
C ALA A 129 -20.03 7.33 -4.47
N MET A 130 -20.48 6.20 -5.01
CA MET A 130 -21.86 6.03 -5.46
C MET A 130 -22.82 5.86 -4.28
N GLU A 131 -22.35 5.25 -3.19
CA GLU A 131 -23.17 4.81 -2.04
C GLU A 131 -22.99 5.66 -0.77
N THR A 132 -21.98 6.53 -0.69
CA THR A 132 -21.75 7.37 0.48
C THR A 132 -21.21 8.75 0.15
N ASN A 133 -21.58 9.72 0.98
CA ASN A 133 -21.15 11.12 0.87
C ASN A 133 -19.89 11.41 1.69
N SER A 134 -19.67 10.70 2.80
CA SER A 134 -18.57 10.96 3.73
C SER A 134 -17.95 9.67 4.24
N VAL A 135 -16.62 9.68 4.38
CA VAL A 135 -15.83 8.52 4.75
C VAL A 135 -14.77 8.92 5.76
N GLN A 136 -14.75 8.22 6.89
CA GLN A 136 -13.60 8.18 7.78
C GLN A 136 -12.62 7.14 7.25
N LEU A 137 -11.42 7.59 6.92
CA LEU A 137 -10.36 6.78 6.32
C LEU A 137 -9.11 6.87 7.18
N LYS A 138 -8.68 5.71 7.69
CA LYS A 138 -7.41 5.55 8.36
C LYS A 138 -6.54 4.57 7.58
N LEU A 139 -5.36 5.01 7.18
CA LEU A 139 -4.47 4.28 6.29
C LEU A 139 -3.05 4.28 6.87
N ASP A 140 -2.41 3.12 6.86
CA ASP A 140 -1.03 2.97 7.32
C ASP A 140 -0.22 2.16 6.29
N LEU A 141 0.49 2.87 5.42
CA LEU A 141 1.27 2.30 4.32
C LEU A 141 2.78 2.31 4.60
N ASP A 142 3.17 2.51 5.86
CA ASP A 142 4.59 2.57 6.22
C ASP A 142 5.26 1.19 6.14
N SER A 143 6.56 1.21 5.83
CA SER A 143 7.36 0.01 5.57
C SER A 143 7.50 -0.86 6.81
N ILE A 144 7.48 -2.18 6.62
CA ILE A 144 7.72 -3.16 7.69
C ILE A 144 9.07 -2.97 8.39
N HIS A 145 10.07 -2.42 7.68
CA HIS A 145 11.42 -2.24 8.22
C HIS A 145 11.48 -1.17 9.31
N LYS A 146 10.52 -0.25 9.34
CA LYS A 146 10.38 0.76 10.40
C LYS A 146 9.50 0.30 11.56
N ARG A 147 8.83 -0.84 11.43
CA ARG A 147 7.91 -1.37 12.45
C ARG A 147 8.66 -2.22 13.45
N LYS A 148 8.23 -2.16 14.71
CA LYS A 148 8.62 -3.14 15.72
C LYS A 148 7.82 -4.42 15.51
N PRO A 149 8.44 -5.61 15.66
CA PRO A 149 7.70 -6.87 15.59
C PRO A 149 6.76 -6.97 16.79
N ALA A 150 5.53 -7.43 16.54
CA ALA A 150 4.55 -7.72 17.59
C ALA A 150 5.00 -8.92 18.45
N ARG A 151 5.66 -9.90 17.82
CA ARG A 151 6.29 -11.02 18.51
C ARG A 151 7.48 -11.55 17.73
N THR A 152 8.43 -12.15 18.44
CA THR A 152 9.61 -12.80 17.86
C THR A 152 9.75 -14.20 18.42
N GLU A 153 10.06 -15.17 17.57
CA GLU A 153 10.22 -16.58 17.92
C GLU A 153 11.58 -17.09 17.39
N LYS A 154 12.23 -17.99 18.13
CA LYS A 154 13.49 -18.65 17.71
C LYS A 154 13.31 -20.17 17.74
N PRO A 155 12.68 -20.76 16.71
CA PRO A 155 12.42 -22.20 16.70
C PRO A 155 13.70 -23.04 16.57
N GLU A 156 14.77 -22.48 16.00
CA GLU A 156 16.09 -23.13 15.90
C GLU A 156 17.18 -22.09 16.17
N LYS A 157 18.38 -22.51 16.61
CA LYS A 157 19.55 -21.61 16.79
C LYS A 157 19.85 -20.77 15.54
N SER A 158 19.64 -21.34 14.35
CA SER A 158 19.93 -20.71 13.05
C SER A 158 18.78 -19.87 12.47
N THR A 159 17.61 -19.88 13.10
CA THR A 159 16.36 -19.36 12.52
C THR A 159 15.67 -18.40 13.48
N GLN A 160 15.37 -17.20 13.01
CA GLN A 160 14.59 -16.19 13.72
C GLN A 160 13.32 -15.87 12.93
N LEU A 161 12.18 -15.89 13.61
CA LEU A 161 10.88 -15.47 13.09
C LEU A 161 10.48 -14.17 13.78
N ALA A 162 10.07 -13.18 13.01
CA ALA A 162 9.51 -11.93 13.53
C ALA A 162 8.16 -11.71 12.87
N TYR A 163 7.13 -11.48 13.67
CA TYR A 163 5.76 -11.26 13.22
C TYR A 163 5.40 -9.79 13.37
N PHE A 164 4.80 -9.23 12.33
CA PHE A 164 4.38 -7.83 12.25
C PHE A 164 2.89 -7.79 11.99
N GLU A 165 2.18 -6.96 12.75
CA GLU A 165 0.78 -6.65 12.51
C GLU A 165 0.70 -5.27 11.86
N VAL A 166 0.04 -5.19 10.71
CA VAL A 166 -0.02 -3.99 9.89
C VAL A 166 -1.50 -3.67 9.63
N PRO A 167 -2.09 -2.68 10.34
CA PRO A 167 -3.46 -2.24 10.13
C PRO A 167 -3.53 -1.37 8.87
N LEU A 168 -3.45 -2.02 7.70
CA LEU A 168 -3.25 -1.37 6.41
C LEU A 168 -4.33 -0.33 6.09
N LEU A 169 -5.60 -0.67 6.33
CA LEU A 169 -6.77 0.17 6.03
C LEU A 169 -7.84 -0.02 7.09
N GLN A 170 -8.39 1.07 7.60
CA GLN A 170 -9.64 1.13 8.33
C GLN A 170 -10.53 2.18 7.67
N PHE A 171 -11.79 1.81 7.47
CA PHE A 171 -12.76 2.59 6.74
C PHE A 171 -14.08 2.53 7.48
N ARG A 172 -14.75 3.67 7.62
CA ARG A 172 -16.09 3.77 8.19
C ARG A 172 -16.89 4.78 7.40
N ALA A 173 -18.11 4.39 7.00
CA ALA A 173 -19.00 5.26 6.25
C ALA A 173 -20.46 4.94 6.53
N LYS A 174 -21.30 5.98 6.53
CA LYS A 174 -22.75 5.83 6.47
C LYS A 174 -23.17 5.81 5.00
N LEU A 175 -23.93 4.79 4.63
CA LEU A 175 -24.39 4.56 3.28
C LEU A 175 -25.75 5.26 3.06
N LYS A 176 -26.11 5.50 1.78
CA LYS A 176 -27.34 6.20 1.40
C LYS A 176 -28.61 5.48 1.84
N ASP A 177 -28.54 4.16 1.93
CA ASP A 177 -29.61 3.28 2.44
C ASP A 177 -29.78 3.36 3.98
N GLY A 178 -28.98 4.18 4.66
CA GLY A 178 -28.96 4.35 6.10
C GLY A 178 -28.12 3.33 6.85
N ASN A 179 -27.59 2.31 6.16
CA ASN A 179 -26.68 1.33 6.76
C ASN A 179 -25.34 1.97 7.11
N GLU A 180 -24.62 1.38 8.05
CA GLU A 180 -23.26 1.78 8.38
C GLU A 180 -22.27 0.68 8.03
N LEU A 181 -21.29 1.01 7.18
CA LEU A 181 -20.24 0.09 6.75
C LEU A 181 -18.95 0.41 7.49
N GLN A 182 -18.41 -0.60 8.16
CA GLN A 182 -17.06 -0.61 8.72
C GLN A 182 -16.22 -1.67 8.00
N LEU A 183 -15.08 -1.26 7.47
CA LEU A 183 -14.15 -2.14 6.77
C LEU A 183 -12.77 -2.05 7.42
N ARG A 184 -12.13 -3.20 7.61
CA ARG A 184 -10.77 -3.28 8.15
C ARG A 184 -9.96 -4.28 7.33
N VAL A 185 -8.77 -3.85 6.90
CA VAL A 185 -7.79 -4.69 6.21
C VAL A 185 -6.53 -4.72 7.05
N ASP A 186 -6.19 -5.90 7.58
CA ASP A 186 -4.97 -6.12 8.36
C ASP A 186 -4.08 -7.14 7.67
N ASP A 187 -2.78 -6.89 7.66
CA ASP A 187 -1.76 -7.86 7.27
C ASP A 187 -1.02 -8.36 8.51
N VAL A 188 -0.84 -9.68 8.58
CA VAL A 188 0.10 -10.33 9.49
C VAL A 188 1.26 -10.85 8.66
N ILE A 189 2.44 -10.27 8.84
CA ILE A 189 3.64 -10.59 8.05
C ILE A 189 4.64 -11.30 8.95
N CYS A 190 5.10 -12.47 8.52
CA CYS A 190 6.17 -13.22 9.14
C CYS A 190 7.47 -13.04 8.34
N ARG A 191 8.48 -12.43 8.96
CA ARG A 191 9.86 -12.37 8.48
C ARG A 191 10.64 -13.52 9.07
N ARG A 192 11.11 -14.44 8.21
CA ARG A 192 12.03 -15.51 8.58
C ARG A 192 13.45 -15.15 8.16
N LYS A 193 14.34 -14.97 9.13
CA LYS A 193 15.78 -14.82 8.92
C LYS A 193 16.47 -16.14 9.28
N ARG A 194 17.19 -16.73 8.33
CA ARG A 194 18.02 -17.93 8.56
C ARG A 194 19.47 -17.62 8.28
N THR A 195 20.35 -17.94 9.22
CA THR A 195 21.79 -17.70 9.11
C THR A 195 22.53 -19.02 9.20
N ARG A 196 23.38 -19.34 8.21
CA ARG A 196 24.17 -20.57 8.14
C ARG A 196 25.62 -20.25 7.83
N ARG A 197 26.55 -21.01 8.40
CA ARG A 197 27.97 -20.98 8.04
C ARG A 197 28.22 -22.00 6.93
N ASN A 198 28.97 -21.64 5.89
CA ASN A 198 29.38 -22.61 4.86
C ASN A 198 30.63 -23.38 5.31
N ALA A 199 31.00 -24.44 4.58
CA ALA A 199 32.21 -25.22 4.87
C ALA A 199 33.50 -24.38 4.88
N ARG A 200 33.55 -23.29 4.10
CA ARG A 200 34.66 -22.32 4.06
C ARG A 200 34.58 -21.25 5.17
N GLY A 201 33.76 -21.44 6.20
CA GLY A 201 33.64 -20.54 7.34
C GLY A 201 32.85 -19.23 7.12
N LYS A 202 32.45 -18.88 5.89
CA LYS A 202 31.65 -17.68 5.57
C LYS A 202 30.21 -17.81 6.06
N VAL A 203 29.68 -16.76 6.67
CA VAL A 203 28.30 -16.69 7.16
C VAL A 203 27.37 -16.17 6.05
N LYS A 204 26.32 -16.92 5.75
CA LYS A 204 25.27 -16.54 4.80
C LYS A 204 23.93 -16.37 5.52
N THR A 205 23.25 -15.26 5.26
CA THR A 205 21.91 -14.98 5.79
C THR A 205 20.89 -14.94 4.66
N LYS A 206 19.76 -15.64 4.83
CA LYS A 206 18.62 -15.63 3.92
C LYS A 206 17.38 -15.11 4.65
N ILE A 207 16.74 -14.08 4.11
CA ILE A 207 15.50 -13.53 4.63
C ILE A 207 14.37 -13.91 3.68
N LYS A 208 13.24 -14.37 4.24
CA LYS A 208 12.01 -14.65 3.49
C LYS A 208 10.83 -14.02 4.23
N TYR A 209 9.83 -13.59 3.47
CA TYR A 209 8.59 -13.04 3.99
C TYR A 209 7.40 -13.89 3.55
N LYS A 210 6.50 -14.13 4.50
CA LYS A 210 5.18 -14.70 4.25
C LYS A 210 4.15 -13.83 4.93
N GLY A 211 3.12 -13.43 4.20
CA GLY A 211 2.03 -12.62 4.72
C GLY A 211 0.70 -13.36 4.72
N ARG A 212 -0.19 -12.94 5.60
CA ARG A 212 -1.61 -13.28 5.59
C ARG A 212 -2.40 -11.98 5.70
N ARG A 213 -3.28 -11.72 4.73
CA ARG A 213 -4.22 -10.60 4.77
C ARG A 213 -5.56 -11.08 5.31
N SER A 214 -6.16 -10.27 6.18
CA SER A 214 -7.55 -10.41 6.63
C SER A 214 -8.32 -9.15 6.24
N ILE A 215 -9.41 -9.34 5.51
CA ILE A 215 -10.36 -8.30 5.14
C ILE A 215 -11.64 -8.58 5.92
N ARG A 216 -12.02 -7.64 6.79
CA ARG A 216 -13.19 -7.73 7.65
C ARG A 216 -14.17 -6.62 7.29
N SER A 217 -15.36 -7.01 6.85
CA SER A 217 -16.49 -6.11 6.64
C SER A 217 -17.47 -6.29 7.79
N CYS A 218 -17.99 -5.19 8.32
CA CYS A 218 -19.07 -5.15 9.30
C CYS A 218 -20.11 -4.16 8.82
N LEU A 219 -21.29 -4.67 8.48
CA LEU A 219 -22.44 -3.90 8.05
C LEU A 219 -23.44 -3.82 9.20
N THR A 220 -23.67 -2.62 9.72
CA THR A 220 -24.75 -2.34 10.68
C THR A 220 -26.00 -1.98 9.88
N LEU A 221 -27.07 -2.75 10.06
CA LEU A 221 -28.31 -2.60 9.30
C LEU A 221 -29.18 -1.50 9.88
N ASN A 222 -29.80 -0.73 8.98
CA ASN A 222 -30.94 0.11 9.27
C ASN A 222 -32.19 -0.79 9.44
N PRO A 223 -32.76 -0.89 10.66
CA PRO A 223 -33.89 -1.78 10.94
C PRO A 223 -35.17 -1.41 10.17
N ASP A 224 -35.29 -0.18 9.71
CA ASP A 224 -36.48 0.31 9.00
C ASP A 224 -36.56 -0.26 7.57
N HIS A 225 -35.41 -0.52 6.96
CA HIS A 225 -35.33 -0.93 5.55
C HIS A 225 -34.75 -2.33 5.36
N TYR A 226 -33.98 -2.84 6.31
CA TYR A 226 -33.27 -4.11 6.17
C TYR A 226 -33.48 -5.02 7.37
N HIS A 227 -33.50 -6.31 7.08
CA HIS A 227 -33.45 -7.36 8.08
C HIS A 227 -32.50 -8.47 7.65
N LEU A 228 -32.12 -9.32 8.60
CA LEU A 228 -31.30 -10.48 8.31
C LEU A 228 -32.11 -11.50 7.52
N ARG A 229 -31.55 -12.04 6.43
CA ARG A 229 -32.19 -13.10 5.67
C ARG A 229 -32.29 -14.35 6.54
N LYS A 230 -33.44 -15.03 6.52
CA LYS A 230 -33.67 -16.27 7.31
C LYS A 230 -32.86 -17.49 6.83
N THR A 231 -32.03 -17.33 5.80
CA THR A 231 -31.19 -18.41 5.25
C THR A 231 -29.96 -18.65 6.11
N LYS A 232 -29.39 -19.85 6.01
CA LYS A 232 -28.09 -20.17 6.63
C LYS A 232 -27.03 -19.15 6.19
N LEU A 233 -26.36 -18.54 7.17
CA LEU A 233 -25.28 -17.60 6.92
C LEU A 233 -24.13 -18.28 6.17
N ALA A 234 -23.44 -17.51 5.32
CA ALA A 234 -22.21 -17.97 4.71
C ALA A 234 -21.17 -18.40 5.80
N PRO A 235 -20.33 -19.42 5.55
CA PRO A 235 -19.42 -19.98 6.57
C PRO A 235 -18.48 -18.97 7.24
N THR A 236 -18.12 -17.91 6.51
CA THR A 236 -17.22 -16.84 6.97
C THR A 236 -17.95 -15.59 7.47
N SER A 237 -19.27 -15.68 7.65
CA SER A 237 -20.13 -14.59 8.09
C SER A 237 -20.73 -14.89 9.46
N LYS A 238 -20.94 -13.84 10.25
CA LYS A 238 -21.60 -13.90 11.55
C LYS A 238 -22.58 -12.73 11.65
N ALA A 239 -23.77 -12.97 12.17
CA ALA A 239 -24.73 -11.92 12.48
C ALA A 239 -24.89 -11.82 14.00
N GLN A 240 -25.03 -10.60 14.51
CA GLN A 240 -25.28 -10.35 15.92
C GLN A 240 -26.26 -9.20 16.03
N THR A 241 -27.37 -9.42 16.73
CA THR A 241 -28.37 -8.39 17.02
C THR A 241 -28.23 -7.99 18.48
N GLN A 242 -28.05 -6.70 18.73
CA GLN A 242 -27.97 -6.12 20.08
C GLN A 242 -28.81 -4.86 20.09
N ASN A 243 -29.72 -4.73 21.06
CA ASN A 243 -30.60 -3.57 21.23
C ASN A 243 -31.36 -3.21 19.94
N GLY A 244 -31.91 -4.21 19.23
CA GLY A 244 -32.62 -4.03 17.96
C GLY A 244 -31.72 -3.72 16.74
N ILE A 245 -30.43 -3.45 16.94
CA ILE A 245 -29.48 -3.17 15.87
C ILE A 245 -28.81 -4.46 15.44
N THR A 246 -28.94 -4.82 14.16
CA THR A 246 -28.31 -6.02 13.59
C THR A 246 -26.99 -5.67 12.93
N LYS A 247 -25.92 -6.37 13.30
CA LYS A 247 -24.58 -6.27 12.69
C LYS A 247 -24.23 -7.56 11.96
N VAL A 248 -23.93 -7.45 10.67
CA VAL A 248 -23.46 -8.55 9.83
C VAL A 248 -21.97 -8.40 9.59
N LYS A 249 -21.19 -9.35 10.07
CA LYS A 249 -19.73 -9.40 9.89
C LYS A 249 -19.37 -10.46 8.86
N SER A 250 -18.51 -10.12 7.90
CA SER A 250 -17.94 -11.05 6.93
C SER A 250 -16.42 -10.93 6.90
N ASN A 251 -15.73 -12.06 6.78
CA ASN A 251 -14.27 -12.10 6.73
C ASN A 251 -13.78 -12.84 5.48
N SER A 252 -12.73 -12.33 4.85
CA SER A 252 -11.97 -13.01 3.81
C SER A 252 -10.49 -12.98 4.17
N THR A 253 -9.83 -14.14 4.13
CA THR A 253 -8.39 -14.24 4.43
C THR A 253 -7.63 -14.92 3.31
N PHE A 254 -6.44 -14.44 2.99
CA PHE A 254 -5.57 -15.09 2.01
C PHE A 254 -4.09 -14.92 2.36
N LYS A 255 -3.27 -15.89 1.91
CA LYS A 255 -1.82 -15.89 2.10
C LYS A 255 -1.12 -15.24 0.90
N PHE A 256 0.05 -14.66 1.13
CA PHE A 256 0.91 -14.14 0.07
C PHE A 256 2.40 -14.28 0.44
N ILE A 257 3.25 -14.17 -0.57
CA ILE A 257 4.72 -14.19 -0.43
C ILE A 257 5.23 -12.77 -0.68
N GLY A 258 6.19 -12.33 0.13
CA GLY A 258 6.77 -10.99 0.04
C GLY A 258 6.44 -10.09 1.23
N GLU A 259 7.03 -8.91 1.23
CA GLU A 259 6.92 -7.91 2.32
C GLU A 259 5.54 -7.24 2.35
N SER A 260 4.86 -7.19 1.20
CA SER A 260 3.52 -6.64 1.05
C SER A 260 2.86 -7.23 -0.19
N ARG A 261 1.53 -7.27 -0.21
CA ARG A 261 0.75 -7.52 -1.42
C ARG A 261 -0.08 -6.28 -1.75
N LEU A 262 -0.26 -6.01 -3.03
CA LEU A 262 -1.10 -4.90 -3.46
C LEU A 262 -2.51 -5.04 -2.89
N MET A 263 -3.09 -3.92 -2.47
CA MET A 263 -4.49 -3.87 -2.07
C MET A 263 -5.34 -4.16 -3.30
N ASP A 264 -6.21 -5.16 -3.16
CA ASP A 264 -7.07 -5.63 -4.23
C ASP A 264 -8.50 -5.22 -3.93
N ALA A 265 -8.98 -4.24 -4.68
CA ALA A 265 -10.33 -3.70 -4.52
C ALA A 265 -11.40 -4.78 -4.75
N GLU A 266 -11.16 -5.74 -5.64
CA GLU A 266 -12.15 -6.79 -5.95
C GLU A 266 -12.40 -7.67 -4.72
N ASN A 267 -11.33 -8.11 -4.06
CA ASN A 267 -11.44 -8.92 -2.84
C ASN A 267 -12.10 -8.15 -1.69
N ILE A 268 -11.88 -6.83 -1.60
CA ILE A 268 -12.54 -5.97 -0.62
C ILE A 268 -14.04 -5.87 -0.94
N LEU A 269 -14.39 -5.49 -2.16
CA LEU A 269 -15.78 -5.35 -2.62
C LEU A 269 -16.55 -6.67 -2.53
N ARG A 270 -15.93 -7.81 -2.89
CA ARG A 270 -16.52 -9.14 -2.70
C ARG A 270 -16.81 -9.43 -1.23
N THR A 271 -15.97 -8.98 -0.31
CA THR A 271 -16.20 -9.16 1.14
C THR A 271 -17.34 -8.28 1.65
N ILE A 272 -17.47 -7.06 1.14
CA ILE A 272 -18.61 -6.16 1.44
C ILE A 272 -19.92 -6.75 0.87
N ALA A 273 -19.90 -7.18 -0.39
CA ALA A 273 -21.03 -7.81 -1.06
C ALA A 273 -21.50 -9.06 -0.31
N LYS A 274 -20.57 -9.89 0.20
CA LYS A 274 -20.91 -11.05 1.05
C LYS A 274 -21.73 -10.65 2.28
N SER A 275 -21.45 -9.51 2.91
CA SER A 275 -22.23 -9.01 4.05
C SER A 275 -23.63 -8.63 3.62
N TYR A 276 -23.77 -7.90 2.51
CA TYR A 276 -25.06 -7.49 1.94
C TYR A 276 -25.92 -8.68 1.47
N GLN A 277 -25.32 -9.71 0.90
CA GLN A 277 -26.04 -10.93 0.47
C GLN A 277 -26.71 -11.69 1.62
N GLN A 278 -26.31 -11.44 2.88
CA GLN A 278 -26.98 -12.00 4.07
C GLN A 278 -28.21 -11.19 4.50
N THR A 279 -28.52 -10.10 3.82
CA THR A 279 -29.60 -9.17 4.19
C THR A 279 -30.74 -9.24 3.18
N SER A 280 -31.93 -8.89 3.63
CA SER A 280 -33.12 -8.73 2.79
C SER A 280 -33.77 -7.39 3.05
N ILE A 281 -34.33 -6.80 2.00
CA ILE A 281 -35.11 -5.57 2.09
C ILE A 281 -36.42 -5.90 2.78
N ARG A 282 -36.82 -5.07 3.75
CA ARG A 282 -38.12 -5.15 4.39
C ARG A 282 -39.15 -4.67 3.38
N ALA A 283 -40.12 -5.51 3.02
CA ALA A 283 -41.22 -5.07 2.16
C ALA A 283 -41.92 -3.87 2.83
N ARG A 284 -42.15 -2.80 2.07
CA ARG A 284 -43.05 -1.74 2.53
C ARG A 284 -44.43 -2.37 2.62
N GLY A 285 -44.90 -2.58 3.85
CA GLY A 285 -46.29 -2.93 4.11
C GLY A 285 -47.21 -1.77 3.81
#